data_AF-A0A382E4H4-F1
#
_entry.id   AF-A0A382E4H4-F1
#
_cell.length_a   1.000
_cell.length_b   1.000
_cell.length_c   1.000
_cell.angle_alpha   90.00
_cell.angle_beta   90.00
_cell.angle_gamma   90.00
#
_symmetry.space_group_name_H-M   'P 1'
#
loop_
_entity.id
_entity.type
_entity.pdbx_description
1 polymer ?
#
loop_
_entity_poly.entity_id
_entity_poly.type
_entity_poly.pdbx_seq_one_letter_code
_entity_poly.pdbx_strand_id
1 'polypeptide(L)' 'VSVSEAKEMAEARDLDLVEISPNAEPPVCRLMDYGKFLYSAAKKKQESRKKQKQITVKEIKFRPGTD' A
#
# COMPACT_ATOMS: atom_id res chain seq x y z
N VAL A 1 9.36 4.95 25.75
CA VAL A 1 7.94 4.56 25.75
C VAL A 1 7.88 3.05 25.70
N SER A 2 7.29 2.42 26.71
CA SER A 2 7.10 0.96 26.68
C SER A 2 5.95 0.58 25.75
N VAL A 3 5.88 -0.69 25.35
CA VAL A 3 4.77 -1.18 24.52
C VAL A 3 3.41 -1.01 25.21
N SER A 4 3.35 -1.16 26.54
CA SER A 4 2.13 -0.96 27.32
C SER A 4 1.64 0.49 27.24
N GLU A 5 2.55 1.44 27.46
CA GLU A 5 2.26 2.88 27.40
C GLU A 5 1.81 3.30 25.99
N ALA A 6 2.41 2.70 24.96
CA ALA A 6 1.99 2.94 23.57
C ALA A 6 0.59 2.40 23.27
N LYS A 7 0.18 1.27 23.87
CA LYS A 7 -1.18 0.72 23.75
C LYS A 7 -2.21 1.58 24.48
N GLU A 8 -1.89 2.04 25.69
CA GLU A 8 -2.75 2.95 26.46
C GLU A 8 -2.97 4.27 25.71
N MET A 9 -1.92 4.83 25.09
CA MET A 9 -2.04 6.02 24.25
C MET A 9 -2.89 5.79 22.99
N ALA A 10 -2.91 4.57 22.45
CA ALA A 10 -3.74 4.18 21.32
C ALA A 10 -5.22 4.12 21.73
N GLU A 11 -5.51 3.41 22.81
CA GLU A 11 -6.85 3.26 23.39
C GLU A 11 -7.43 4.62 23.81
N ALA A 12 -6.65 5.47 24.48
CA ALA A 12 -7.08 6.81 24.90
C ALA A 12 -7.45 7.75 23.72
N ARG A 13 -7.04 7.40 22.50
CA ARG A 13 -7.28 8.19 21.29
C ARG A 13 -8.20 7.48 20.30
N ASP A 14 -8.75 6.32 20.65
CA ASP A 14 -9.52 5.45 19.76
C ASP A 14 -8.79 5.16 18.43
N LEU A 15 -7.47 4.92 18.51
CA LEU A 15 -6.60 4.59 17.38
C LEU A 15 -5.92 3.22 17.59
N ASP A 16 -5.37 2.65 16.52
CA ASP A 16 -4.61 1.41 16.59
C ASP A 16 -3.10 1.70 16.71
N LEU A 17 -2.40 0.89 17.50
CA LEU A 17 -0.93 0.84 17.48
C LEU A 17 -0.48 -0.10 16.35
N VAL A 18 0.05 0.48 15.26
CA VAL A 18 0.46 -0.27 14.07
C VAL A 18 1.97 -0.24 13.88
N GLU A 19 2.59 -1.42 13.78
CA GLU A 19 4.00 -1.59 13.43
C GLU A 19 4.20 -1.32 11.92
N ILE A 20 4.90 -0.23 11.58
CA ILE A 20 5.17 0.13 10.18
C ILE A 20 6.48 -0.50 9.70
N SER A 21 7.51 -0.49 10.55
CA SER A 21 8.83 -1.00 10.21
C SER A 21 9.28 -2.01 11.25
N PRO A 22 8.99 -3.31 11.03
CA PRO A 22 9.44 -4.37 11.92
C PRO A 22 10.96 -4.61 11.80
N ASN A 23 11.58 -4.21 10.70
CA ASN A 23 13.01 -4.45 10.43
C ASN A 23 13.93 -3.37 11.00
N ALA A 24 13.38 -2.35 11.66
CA ALA A 24 14.18 -1.32 12.32
C ALA A 24 14.51 -1.76 13.75
N GLU A 25 15.71 -1.39 14.23
CA GLU A 25 16.09 -1.52 15.64
C GLU A 25 16.18 -0.13 16.26
N PRO A 26 15.23 0.27 17.14
CA PRO A 26 14.03 -0.46 17.58
C PRO A 26 12.87 -0.43 16.54
N PRO A 27 11.91 -1.38 16.62
CA PRO A 27 10.74 -1.39 15.74
C PRO A 27 9.98 -0.07 15.77
N VAL A 28 9.53 0.39 14.60
CA VAL A 28 8.84 1.68 14.49
C VAL A 28 7.33 1.45 14.42
N CYS A 29 6.64 1.82 15.50
CA CYS A 29 5.19 1.81 15.60
C CYS A 29 4.60 3.21 15.37
N ARG A 30 3.40 3.29 14.79
CA ARG A 30 2.64 4.53 14.62
C ARG A 30 1.20 4.32 15.08
N LEU A 31 0.65 5.32 15.77
CA LEU A 31 -0.77 5.37 16.09
C LEU A 31 -1.56 5.79 14.85
N MET A 32 -2.44 4.93 14.35
CA MET A 32 -3.32 5.22 13.20
C MET A 32 -4.53 4.31 13.18
N ASP A 33 -5.58 4.70 12.44
CA ASP A 33 -6.67 3.79 12.09
C ASP A 33 -6.23 2.85 10.96
N TYR A 34 -6.08 1.56 11.29
CA TYR A 34 -5.59 0.56 10.35
C TYR A 34 -6.59 0.28 9.22
N GLY A 35 -7.89 0.31 9.51
CA GLY A 35 -8.95 0.08 8.53
C GLY A 35 -8.97 1.16 7.45
N LYS A 36 -8.90 2.43 7.87
CA LYS A 36 -8.81 3.58 6.97
C LYS A 36 -7.52 3.55 6.14
N PHE A 37 -6.41 3.15 6.73
CA PHE A 37 -5.15 2.97 6.01
C PHE A 37 -5.27 1.93 4.89
N LEU A 38 -5.79 0.73 5.19
CA LEU A 38 -6.01 -0.34 4.20
C LEU A 38 -6.90 0.12 3.04
N TYR A 39 -8.00 0.81 3.35
CA TYR A 39 -8.89 1.36 2.33
C TYR A 39 -8.16 2.37 1.43
N SER A 40 -7.41 3.30 2.03
CA SER A 40 -6.66 4.31 1.28
C SER A 40 -5.56 3.68 0.39
N ALA A 41 -4.88 2.65 0.89
CA ALA A 41 -3.85 1.92 0.17
C ALA A 41 -4.45 1.13 -1.00
N ALA A 42 -5.58 0.45 -0.78
CA ALA A 42 -6.32 -0.26 -1.83
C ALA A 42 -6.80 0.70 -2.93
N LYS A 43 -7.39 1.84 -2.53
CA LYS A 43 -7.84 2.88 -3.47
C LYS A 43 -6.67 3.44 -4.29
N LYS A 44 -5.57 3.80 -3.64
CA LYS A 44 -4.34 4.29 -4.30
C LYS A 44 -3.78 3.26 -5.29
N LYS A 45 -3.74 1.98 -4.92
CA LYS A 45 -3.30 0.87 -5.79
C LYS A 45 -4.23 0.67 -6.99
N GLN A 46 -5.54 0.81 -6.79
CA GLN A 46 -6.51 0.73 -7.88
C GLN A 46 -6.34 1.92 -8.85
N GLU A 47 -6.19 3.13 -8.33
CA GLU A 47 -5.93 4.33 -9.13
C GLU A 47 -4.60 4.23 -9.89
N SER A 48 -3.54 3.71 -9.28
CA SER A 48 -2.25 3.53 -9.95
C SER A 48 -2.35 2.51 -11.09
N ARG A 49 -3.06 1.39 -10.87
CA ARG A 49 -3.32 0.37 -11.91
C ARG A 49 -4.15 0.93 -13.07
N LYS A 50 -5.18 1.75 -12.78
CA LYS A 50 -5.99 2.40 -13.82
C LYS A 50 -5.18 3.41 -14.63
N LYS A 51 -4.26 4.14 -13.99
CA LYS A 51 -3.37 5.13 -14.65
C LYS A 51 -2.18 4.49 -15.37
N GLN A 52 -1.85 3.24 -15.04
CA GLN A 52 -0.76 2.52 -15.68
C GLN A 52 -1.08 2.31 -17.17
N LYS A 53 -0.27 2.91 -18.06
CA LYS A 53 -0.34 2.66 -19.50
C LYS A 53 -0.05 1.18 -19.75
N GLN A 54 -1.08 0.42 -20.13
CA GLN A 54 -0.90 -0.94 -20.65
C GLN A 54 -0.52 -0.84 -22.12
N ILE A 55 0.72 -1.14 -22.44
CA ILE A 55 1.22 -1.21 -23.81
C ILE A 55 1.00 -2.65 -24.29
N THR A 56 -0.03 -2.86 -25.11
CA THR A 56 -0.23 -4.13 -25.81
C THR A 56 0.58 -4.08 -27.11
N VAL A 57 1.59 -4.94 -27.24
CA VAL A 57 2.34 -5.09 -28.48
C VAL A 57 1.42 -5.77 -29.50
N LYS A 58 1.04 -5.03 -30.55
CA LYS A 58 0.32 -5.60 -31.69
C LYS A 58 1.37 -6.05 -32.70
N GLU A 59 1.71 -7.34 -32.68
CA GLU A 59 2.60 -7.91 -33.70
C GLU A 59 1.83 -8.09 -35.00
N ILE A 60 2.36 -7.52 -36.10
CA ILE A 60 1.84 -7.72 -37.45
C ILE A 60 2.75 -8.74 -38.14
N LYS A 61 2.18 -9.88 -38.50
CA LYS A 61 2.90 -10.94 -39.21
C LYS A 61 2.72 -10.75 -40.72
N PHE A 62 3.76 -10.24 -41.39
CA PHE A 62 3.76 -10.10 -42.84
C PHE A 62 4.01 -11.46 -43.53
N ARG A 63 3.28 -11.71 -44.62
CA ARG A 63 3.52 -12.84 -45.53
C ARG A 63 4.13 -12.31 -46.84
N PRO A 64 5.00 -13.07 -47.51
CA PRO A 64 5.50 -12.68 -48.83
C PRO A 64 4.32 -12.69 -49.81
N GLY A 65 3.95 -11.51 -50.34
CA GLY A 65 2.79 -11.31 -51.21
C GLY A 65 1.87 -10.14 -50.84
N THR A 66 2.30 -9.23 -49.96
CA THR A 66 1.55 -7.98 -49.68
C THR A 66 2.10 -6.89 -50.60
N ASP A 67 1.33 -6.48 -51.62
CA ASP A 67 1.48 -5.23 -52.38
C ASP A 67 0.80 -4.09 -51.61
#